data_AF-A0A519ZDY4-F1
#
_entry.id   AF-A0A519ZDY4-F1
#
_cell.length_a   1.000
_cell.length_b   1.000
_cell.length_c   1.000
_cell.angle_alpha   90.00
_cell.angle_beta   90.00
_cell.angle_gamma   90.00
#
_symmetry.space_group_name_H-M   'P 1'
#
loop_
_entity.id
_entity.type
_entity.pdbx_description
1 polymer ?
#
loop_
_entity_poly.entity_id
_entity_poly.type
_entity_poly.pdbx_seq_one_letter_code
_entity_poly.pdbx_strand_id
1 'polypeptide(L)' 'PSCMDRVLASRFGVAAIEGLLEGRSGVMVGQINREIAFTPFVSAIKHIDVNEVSPAWLKLVEILSL' A
#
# COMPACT_ATOMS: atom_id res chain seq x y z
N PRO A 1 0.68 14.87 7.49
CA PRO A 1 -0.34 13.95 6.93
C PRO A 1 -1.38 14.71 6.10
N SER A 2 -1.44 14.41 4.80
CA SER A 2 -2.44 14.94 3.87
C SER A 2 -3.85 14.44 4.26
N CYS A 3 -4.90 15.02 3.64
CA CYS A 3 -6.27 14.52 3.83
C CYS A 3 -6.37 13.03 3.46
N MET A 4 -5.74 12.64 2.35
CA MET A 4 -5.70 11.25 1.89
C MET A 4 -5.01 10.33 2.90
N ASP A 5 -3.87 10.75 3.46
CA ASP A 5 -3.15 9.94 4.47
C ASP A 5 -4.01 9.72 5.72
N ARG A 6 -4.76 10.73 6.16
CA ARG A 6 -5.68 10.58 7.30
C ARG A 6 -6.81 9.60 7.00
N VAL A 7 -7.41 9.70 5.82
CA VAL A 7 -8.48 8.78 5.40
C VAL A 7 -7.96 7.35 5.30
N LEU A 8 -6.78 7.16 4.71
CA LEU A 8 -6.15 5.84 4.61
C LEU A 8 -5.79 5.28 5.99
N ALA A 9 -5.21 6.08 6.88
CA ALA A 9 -4.87 5.65 8.23
C ALA A 9 -6.11 5.19 9.01
N SER A 10 -7.22 5.94 8.93
CA SER A 10 -8.49 5.53 9.56
C SER A 10 -9.01 4.22 8.98
N ARG A 11 -8.98 4.06 7.65
CA ARG A 11 -9.43 2.83 6.99
C ARG A 11 -8.57 1.62 7.38
N PHE A 12 -7.26 1.78 7.41
CA PHE A 12 -6.34 0.71 7.81
C PHE A 12 -6.48 0.35 9.28
N GLY A 13 -6.72 1.34 10.15
CA GLY A 13 -6.98 1.09 11.57
C GLY A 13 -8.22 0.23 11.81
N VAL A 14 -9.33 0.54 11.14
CA VAL A 14 -10.57 -0.27 11.22
C VAL A 14 -10.33 -1.69 10.70
N ALA A 15 -9.73 -1.83 9.51
CA ALA A 15 -9.46 -3.13 8.92
C ALA A 15 -8.47 -3.98 9.76
N ALA A 16 -7.51 -3.34 10.44
CA ALA A 16 -6.61 -4.05 11.35
C ALA A 16 -7.36 -4.63 12.55
N ILE A 17 -8.30 -3.87 13.13
CA ILE A 17 -9.14 -4.35 14.24
C ILE A 17 -10.04 -5.50 13.77
N GLU A 18 -10.69 -5.37 12.62
CA GLU A 18 -11.50 -6.44 12.03
C GLU A 18 -10.68 -7.70 11.80
N GLY A 19 -9.47 -7.57 11.24
CA GLY A 19 -8.54 -8.68 11.04
C GLY A 19 -8.13 -9.37 12.35
N LEU A 20 -7.89 -8.60 13.42
CA LEU A 20 -7.60 -9.15 14.74
C LEU A 20 -8.80 -9.89 15.33
N LEU A 21 -10.03 -9.37 15.17
CA LEU A 21 -11.25 -10.03 15.60
C LEU A 21 -11.52 -11.34 14.84
N GLU A 22 -11.14 -11.40 13.57
CA GLU A 22 -11.15 -12.62 12.75
C GLU A 22 -10.03 -13.63 13.11
N GLY A 23 -9.17 -13.31 14.07
CA GLY A 23 -8.06 -14.16 14.50
C GLY A 23 -6.86 -14.14 13.56
N ARG A 24 -6.76 -13.18 12.63
CA ARG A 24 -5.60 -13.02 11.76
C ARG A 24 -4.41 -12.51 12.58
N SER A 25 -3.23 -13.03 12.27
CA SER A 25 -1.97 -12.57 12.84
C SER A 25 -0.85 -12.67 11.81
N GLY A 26 0.23 -11.91 11.99
CA GLY A 26 1.39 -11.96 11.09
C GLY A 26 1.13 -11.40 9.69
N VAL A 27 0.13 -10.52 9.54
CA VAL A 27 -0.24 -9.89 8.26
C VAL A 27 -0.19 -8.36 8.37
N MET A 28 0.16 -7.70 7.28
CA MET A 28 0.11 -6.25 7.10
C MET A 28 -1.18 -5.86 6.39
N VAL A 29 -1.85 -4.81 6.90
CA VAL A 29 -2.97 -4.16 6.21
C VAL A 29 -2.41 -3.13 5.23
N GLY A 30 -2.92 -3.14 4.00
CA GLY A 30 -2.56 -2.17 2.98
C GLY A 30 -3.68 -1.94 1.97
N GLN A 31 -3.36 -1.26 0.87
CA GLN A 31 -4.28 -1.02 -0.23
C GLN A 31 -3.68 -1.48 -1.54
N ILE A 32 -4.40 -2.32 -2.29
CA ILE A 32 -4.04 -2.77 -3.63
C ILE A 32 -5.23 -2.46 -4.54
N ASN A 33 -5.00 -1.78 -5.67
CA ASN A 33 -6.07 -1.39 -6.61
C ASN A 33 -7.27 -0.69 -5.96
N ARG A 34 -6.98 0.18 -4.97
CA ARG A 34 -7.96 0.93 -4.14
C ARG A 34 -8.76 0.10 -3.14
N GLU A 35 -8.53 -1.20 -3.05
CA GLU A 35 -9.18 -2.12 -2.10
C GLU A 35 -8.27 -2.46 -0.93
N ILE A 36 -8.86 -2.77 0.23
CA ILE A 36 -8.12 -3.17 1.42
C ILE A 36 -7.62 -4.59 1.23
N ALA A 37 -6.32 -4.81 1.47
CA ALA A 37 -5.69 -6.11 1.34
C ALA A 37 -4.89 -6.46 2.60
N PHE A 38 -4.81 -7.76 2.90
CA PHE A 38 -3.97 -8.32 3.96
C PHE A 38 -2.83 -9.12 3.32
N THR A 39 -1.60 -8.71 3.59
CA THR A 39 -0.40 -9.34 3.01
C THR A 39 0.44 -9.96 4.13
N PRO A 40 0.83 -11.24 4.05
CA PRO A 40 1.73 -11.85 5.03
C PRO A 40 3.05 -11.07 5.17
N PHE A 41 3.59 -10.93 6.39
CA PHE A 41 4.83 -10.16 6.59
C PHE A 41 6.02 -10.70 5.81
N VAL A 42 6.05 -12.01 5.55
CA VAL A 42 7.13 -12.66 4.78
C VAL A 42 7.23 -12.09 3.35
N SER A 43 6.10 -11.71 2.75
CA SER A 43 6.05 -11.12 1.42
C SER A 43 5.97 -9.59 1.44
N ALA A 44 5.45 -8.97 2.51
CA ALA A 44 5.24 -7.53 2.60
C ALA A 44 6.50 -6.67 2.39
N ILE A 45 7.68 -7.19 2.75
CA ILE A 45 8.96 -6.43 2.70
C ILE A 45 9.90 -6.82 1.55
N LYS A 46 9.58 -7.87 0.78
CA LYS A 46 10.51 -8.48 -0.18
C LYS A 46 10.25 -8.12 -1.65
N HIS A 47 9.13 -7.47 -1.94
CA HIS A 47 8.71 -7.10 -3.30
C HIS A 47 8.95 -5.62 -3.63
N ILE A 48 9.82 -4.94 -2.88
CA ILE A 48 10.20 -3.56 -3.20
C ILE A 48 11.37 -3.64 -4.19
N ASP A 49 11.08 -4.04 -5.43
CA ASP A 49 12.04 -3.89 -6.52
C ASP A 49 12.01 -2.41 -6.94
N VAL A 50 13.09 -1.69 -6.63
CA VAL A 50 13.28 -0.28 -7.04
C VAL A 50 13.15 -0.10 -8.58
N ASN A 51 13.32 -1.20 -9.33
CA ASN A 51 13.19 -1.26 -10.77
C ASN A 51 11.73 -1.31 -11.28
N GLU A 52 10.72 -1.45 -10.42
CA GLU A 52 9.29 -1.53 -10.80
C GLU A 52 8.58 -0.16 -10.85
N VAL A 53 9.33 0.94 -10.90
CA VAL A 53 8.72 2.22 -11.28
C VAL A 53 8.23 2.09 -12.72
N SER A 54 6.91 2.19 -12.93
CA SER A 54 6.34 2.02 -14.26
C SER A 54 7.05 2.94 -15.27
N PRO A 55 7.57 2.40 -16.39
CA PRO A 55 8.29 3.18 -17.40
C PRO A 55 7.48 4.36 -17.94
N ALA A 56 6.14 4.30 -17.84
CA ALA A 56 5.27 5.40 -18.21
C ALA A 56 5.48 6.65 -17.32
N TRP A 57 5.73 6.47 -16.02
CA TRP A 57 6.00 7.59 -15.12
C TRP A 57 7.35 8.24 -15.41
N LEU A 58 8.39 7.44 -15.67
CA LEU A 58 9.71 7.94 -16.04
C LEU A 58 9.64 8.76 -17.34
N LYS A 59 8.93 8.24 -18.35
CA LYS A 59 8.70 8.93 -19.61
C LYS A 59 7.93 10.25 -19.45
N LEU A 60 6.95 10.30 -18.54
CA LEU A 60 6.22 11.54 -18.25
C LEU A 60 7.13 12.59 -17.63
N VAL A 61 7.99 12.21 -16.68
CA VAL A 61 8.95 13.12 -16.04
C VAL A 61 9.92 13.68 -17.09
N GLU A 62 10.44 12.85 -17.99
CA GLU A 62 11.33 13.29 -19.07
C GLU A 62 10.68 14.31 -20.00
N ILE A 63 9.42 14.10 -20.39
CA ILE A 63 8.69 15.02 -21.29
C ILE A 63 8.35 16.34 -20.60
N LEU A 64 7.95 16.31 -19.32
CA LEU A 64 7.47 17.48 -18.59
C LEU A 64 8.59 18.34 -17.96
N SER A 65 9.84 17.85 -17.97
CA SER A 65 11.00 18.57 -17.42
C SER A 65 11.84 19.30 -18.48
N LEU A 66 11.40 19.28 -19.74
CA LEU A 66 11.91 20.10 -20.85
C LEU A 66 11.17 21.44 -20.92
#